data_AF-A0A1F2SWG5-F1
#
_entry.id   AF-A0A1F2SWG5-F1
#
_cell.length_a   1.000
_cell.length_b   1.000
_cell.length_c   1.000
_cell.angle_alpha   90.00
_cell.angle_beta   90.00
_cell.angle_gamma   90.00
#
_symmetry.space_group_name_H-M   'P 1'
#
loop_
_entity.id
_entity.type
_entity.pdbx_description
1 polymer ?
#
loop_
_entity_poly.entity_id
_entity_poly.type
_entity_poly.pdbx_seq_one_letter_code
_entity_poly.pdbx_strand_id
1 'polypeptide(L)'
;MDTMFDLIVIGTGSAGSGVARRCRSAGWKVAIVDSRPYGGTCAQRGCDPKKVLVGAAEAVYAVRRLSGQGVGADAVAIQWADLARFKRTFTDPVAARSEKGLAAAGIETLHGHARFVDGHSIRVGERVISARHIHIATGAMPAALRMPGEELLTSSDQFLELTERQRPSTWRSATCRMGNHRPRQPSWLPRRCQPAAREAPPPVRVSSFSSCVTFSFGAAAHPLHNQA
;
A
#
# COMPACT_ATOMS: atom_id res chain seq x y z
N MET A 1 25.23 10.00 31.23
CA MET A 1 25.92 10.73 30.15
C MET A 1 24.87 11.11 29.12
N ASP A 2 24.63 12.41 28.93
CA ASP A 2 23.70 12.90 27.90
C ASP A 2 24.20 12.46 26.53
N THR A 3 23.45 11.58 25.86
CA THR A 3 23.81 11.13 24.51
C THR A 3 23.31 12.18 23.53
N MET A 4 24.19 13.09 23.12
CA MET A 4 23.91 14.03 22.03
C MET A 4 24.15 13.35 20.67
N PHE A 5 23.21 13.53 19.74
CA PHE A 5 23.29 13.14 18.33
C PHE A 5 23.24 14.39 17.44
N ASP A 6 23.74 14.27 16.21
CA ASP A 6 23.49 15.30 15.20
C ASP A 6 22.06 15.19 14.66
N LEU A 7 21.56 13.95 14.51
CA LEU A 7 20.22 13.66 14.03
C LEU A 7 19.57 12.49 14.77
N ILE A 8 18.33 12.71 15.20
CA ILE A 8 17.40 11.64 15.57
C ILE A 8 16.31 11.54 14.50
N VAL A 9 16.08 10.34 13.98
CA VAL A 9 14.99 10.04 13.05
C VAL A 9 13.91 9.22 13.73
N ILE A 10 12.67 9.71 13.72
CA ILE A 10 11.51 9.02 14.29
C ILE A 10 10.72 8.34 13.16
N GLY A 11 10.86 7.02 13.03
CA GLY A 11 10.26 6.18 12.01
C GLY A 11 11.28 5.59 11.04
N THR A 12 11.16 4.29 10.76
CA THR A 12 12.10 3.49 9.93
C THR A 12 11.54 3.17 8.54
N GLY A 13 10.49 3.87 8.12
CA GLY A 13 10.01 3.79 6.74
C GLY A 13 10.96 4.44 5.73
N SER A 14 10.57 4.43 4.46
CA SER A 14 11.39 4.90 3.33
C SER A 14 11.93 6.32 3.54
N ALA A 15 11.09 7.23 4.07
CA ALA A 15 11.47 8.60 4.36
C ALA A 15 12.55 8.68 5.46
N GLY A 16 12.36 7.97 6.57
CA GLY A 16 13.28 8.00 7.70
C GLY A 16 14.61 7.30 7.40
N SER A 17 14.57 6.07 6.89
CA SER A 17 15.81 5.33 6.55
C SER A 17 16.62 6.02 5.45
N GLY A 18 15.96 6.64 4.48
CA GLY A 18 16.65 7.39 3.42
C GLY A 18 17.43 8.60 3.94
N VAL A 19 16.83 9.37 4.86
CA VAL A 19 17.51 10.51 5.50
C VAL A 19 18.62 10.03 6.43
N ALA A 20 18.34 9.04 7.29
CA ALA A 20 19.31 8.53 8.26
C ALA A 20 20.61 8.05 7.58
N ARG A 21 20.49 7.29 6.48
CA ARG A 21 21.65 6.82 5.70
C ARG A 21 22.45 7.96 5.10
N ARG A 22 21.78 8.94 4.48
CA ARG A 22 22.47 10.10 3.87
C ARG A 22 23.23 10.93 4.91
N CYS A 23 22.59 11.24 6.04
CA CYS A 23 23.25 11.99 7.11
C CYS A 23 24.42 11.21 7.71
N ARG A 24 24.27 9.88 7.90
CA ARG A 24 25.36 9.05 8.39
C ARG A 24 26.54 9.00 7.42
N SER A 25 26.29 8.88 6.10
CA SER A 25 27.33 8.98 5.07
C SER A 25 28.02 10.35 5.03
N ALA A 26 27.36 11.41 5.48
CA ALA A 26 27.95 12.74 5.66
C ALA A 26 28.71 12.91 6.99
N GLY A 27 28.92 11.82 7.75
CA GLY A 27 29.71 11.82 8.99
C GLY A 27 28.92 12.11 10.27
N TRP A 28 27.61 12.36 10.18
CA TRP A 28 26.80 12.73 11.34
C TRP A 28 26.60 11.54 12.30
N LYS A 29 26.52 11.81 13.60
CA LYS A 29 26.09 10.82 14.59
C LYS A 29 24.56 10.72 14.55
N VAL A 30 24.04 9.58 14.08
CA VAL A 30 22.62 9.39 13.81
C VAL A 30 22.03 8.29 14.67
N ALA A 31 20.87 8.55 15.26
CA ALA A 31 19.99 7.54 15.82
C ALA A 31 18.68 7.47 15.01
N ILE A 32 18.10 6.28 14.92
CA ILE A 32 16.79 6.04 14.33
C ILE A 32 15.94 5.18 15.27
N VAL A 33 14.67 5.51 15.41
CA VAL A 33 13.75 4.83 16.32
C VAL A 33 12.45 4.45 15.62
N ASP A 34 11.93 3.27 15.95
CA ASP A 34 10.58 2.84 15.57
C ASP A 34 9.93 2.04 16.69
N SER A 35 8.60 2.11 16.77
CA SER A 35 7.80 1.30 17.69
C SER A 35 7.30 0.00 17.05
N ARG A 36 7.40 -0.11 15.72
CA ARG A 36 7.05 -1.28 14.91
C ARG A 36 8.32 -1.91 14.30
N PRO A 37 8.22 -3.12 13.72
CA PRO A 37 9.35 -3.73 13.03
C PRO A 37 9.91 -2.83 11.92
N TYR A 38 11.23 -2.85 11.78
CA TYR A 38 11.97 -1.93 10.91
C TYR A 38 11.62 -2.08 9.43
N GLY A 39 11.71 -0.98 8.67
CA GLY A 39 11.44 -0.96 7.22
C GLY A 39 10.07 -0.34 6.84
N GLY A 40 9.23 -0.06 7.84
CA GLY A 40 7.99 0.70 7.68
C GLY A 40 6.91 0.03 6.84
N THR A 41 5.92 0.83 6.41
CA THR A 41 4.68 0.33 5.78
C THR A 41 4.91 -0.24 4.39
N CYS A 42 5.63 0.45 3.50
CA CYS A 42 5.69 0.09 2.08
C CYS A 42 6.24 -1.33 1.85
N ALA A 43 7.30 -1.71 2.56
CA ALA A 43 7.94 -3.02 2.40
C ALA A 43 7.22 -4.16 3.11
N GLN A 44 6.57 -3.90 4.26
CA GLN A 44 5.99 -4.96 5.09
C GLN A 44 4.48 -5.13 4.93
N ARG A 45 3.76 -4.04 4.71
CA ARG A 45 2.29 -3.98 4.77
C ARG A 45 1.72 -2.93 3.81
N GLY A 46 2.33 -2.83 2.63
CA GLY A 46 1.99 -1.80 1.66
C GLY A 46 2.35 -2.21 0.24
N CYS A 47 3.25 -1.46 -0.38
CA CYS A 47 3.61 -1.57 -1.79
C CYS A 47 4.03 -2.99 -2.20
N ASP A 48 4.95 -3.61 -1.46
CA ASP A 48 5.59 -4.86 -1.83
C ASP A 48 4.60 -6.04 -1.77
N PRO A 49 3.94 -6.31 -0.62
CA PRO A 49 2.92 -7.36 -0.58
C PRO A 49 1.77 -7.09 -1.55
N LYS A 50 1.34 -5.83 -1.74
CA LYS A 50 0.34 -5.47 -2.75
C LYS A 50 0.79 -5.85 -4.16
N LYS A 51 2.05 -5.58 -4.52
CA LYS A 51 2.56 -5.84 -5.87
C LYS A 51 2.58 -7.33 -6.19
N VAL A 52 2.86 -8.19 -5.19
CA VAL A 52 2.73 -9.65 -5.33
C VAL A 52 1.28 -10.05 -5.62
N LEU A 53 0.32 -9.53 -4.84
CA LEU A 53 -1.10 -9.86 -5.02
C LEU A 53 -1.66 -9.36 -6.37
N VAL A 54 -1.33 -8.13 -6.75
CA VAL A 54 -1.74 -7.55 -8.04
C VAL A 54 -1.13 -8.33 -9.20
N GLY A 55 0.16 -8.69 -9.13
CA GLY A 55 0.80 -9.47 -10.19
C GLY A 55 0.12 -10.82 -10.44
N ALA A 56 -0.30 -11.51 -9.38
CA ALA A 56 -1.08 -12.75 -9.53
C ALA A 56 -2.46 -12.49 -10.17
N ALA A 57 -3.14 -11.41 -9.79
CA ALA A 57 -4.42 -11.03 -10.39
C ALA A 57 -4.28 -10.67 -11.87
N GLU A 58 -3.24 -9.92 -12.25
CA GLU A 58 -2.92 -9.55 -13.63
C GLU A 58 -2.62 -10.78 -14.49
N ALA A 59 -1.87 -11.76 -13.97
CA ALA A 59 -1.59 -13.02 -14.67
C ALA A 59 -2.88 -13.81 -14.97
N VAL A 60 -3.76 -13.99 -13.97
CA VAL A 60 -5.05 -14.66 -14.16
C VAL A 60 -5.94 -13.88 -15.15
N TYR A 61 -5.95 -12.55 -15.05
CA TYR A 61 -6.69 -11.68 -15.96
C TYR A 61 -6.20 -11.82 -17.41
N ALA A 62 -4.89 -11.83 -17.63
CA ALA A 62 -4.30 -11.96 -18.96
C ALA A 62 -4.66 -13.31 -19.63
N VAL A 63 -4.54 -14.42 -18.90
CA VAL A 63 -4.91 -15.76 -19.42
C VAL A 63 -6.38 -15.80 -19.80
N ARG A 64 -7.26 -15.26 -18.95
CA ARG A 64 -8.70 -15.21 -19.25
C ARG A 64 -9.02 -14.36 -20.48
N ARG A 65 -8.32 -13.24 -20.65
CA ARG A 65 -8.54 -12.31 -21.77
C ARG A 65 -8.08 -12.87 -23.12
N LEU A 66 -7.09 -13.77 -23.12
CA LEU A 66 -6.57 -14.42 -24.32
C LEU A 66 -7.21 -15.80 -24.59
N SER A 67 -8.14 -16.23 -23.73
CA SER A 67 -8.91 -17.46 -23.96
C SER A 67 -9.69 -17.36 -25.27
N GLY A 68 -9.52 -18.35 -26.15
CA GLY A 68 -10.09 -18.33 -27.50
C GLY A 68 -9.36 -17.43 -28.51
N GLN A 69 -8.30 -16.74 -28.09
CA GLN A 69 -7.43 -15.89 -28.93
C GLN A 69 -6.02 -16.49 -29.08
N GLY A 70 -5.92 -17.83 -29.10
CA GLY A 70 -4.66 -18.56 -29.23
C GLY A 70 -3.98 -18.95 -27.91
N VAL A 71 -4.52 -18.55 -26.75
CA VAL A 71 -4.09 -19.04 -25.44
C VAL A 71 -5.12 -20.02 -24.88
N GLY A 72 -4.68 -21.25 -24.63
CA GLY A 72 -5.48 -22.30 -24.00
C GLY A 72 -5.09 -22.50 -22.53
N ALA A 73 -6.09 -22.62 -21.65
CA ALA A 73 -5.90 -23.05 -20.27
C ALA A 73 -7.20 -23.68 -19.77
N ASP A 74 -7.15 -24.90 -19.25
CA ASP A 74 -8.34 -25.62 -18.76
C ASP A 74 -8.93 -24.95 -17.52
N ALA A 75 -8.07 -24.49 -16.60
CA ALA A 75 -8.47 -23.69 -15.44
C ALA A 75 -7.33 -22.76 -15.01
N VAL A 76 -7.65 -21.50 -14.75
CA VAL A 76 -6.72 -20.53 -14.16
C VAL A 76 -7.35 -19.87 -12.93
N ALA A 77 -6.71 -20.09 -11.78
CA ALA A 77 -7.18 -19.61 -10.49
C ALA A 77 -6.02 -19.29 -9.55
N ILE A 78 -6.25 -18.32 -8.66
CA ILE A 78 -5.32 -17.98 -7.58
C ILE A 78 -5.50 -18.99 -6.44
N GLN A 79 -4.43 -19.72 -6.13
CA GLN A 79 -4.31 -20.49 -4.89
C GLN A 79 -3.84 -19.57 -3.77
N TRP A 80 -4.79 -19.06 -3.00
CA TRP A 80 -4.54 -17.94 -2.08
C TRP A 80 -3.52 -18.27 -0.99
N ALA A 81 -3.60 -19.45 -0.38
CA ALA A 81 -2.65 -19.86 0.66
C ALA A 81 -1.21 -19.89 0.13
N ASP A 82 -1.03 -20.37 -1.11
CA ASP A 82 0.28 -20.44 -1.75
C ASP A 82 0.80 -19.05 -2.11
N LEU A 83 -0.07 -18.19 -2.65
CA LEU A 83 0.26 -16.80 -2.95
C LEU A 83 0.61 -16.01 -1.67
N ALA A 84 -0.11 -16.24 -0.57
CA ALA A 84 0.16 -15.63 0.72
C ALA A 84 1.53 -16.08 1.28
N ARG A 85 1.88 -17.37 1.15
CA ARG A 85 3.23 -17.87 1.50
C ARG A 85 4.31 -17.26 0.62
N PHE A 86 4.09 -17.16 -0.70
CA PHE A 86 5.03 -16.52 -1.62
C PHE A 86 5.23 -15.03 -1.27
N LYS A 87 4.14 -14.29 -1.04
CA LYS A 87 4.18 -12.88 -0.57
C LYS A 87 5.04 -12.72 0.68
N ARG A 88 4.92 -13.64 1.65
CA ARG A 88 5.70 -13.62 2.89
C ARG A 88 7.21 -13.73 2.68
N THR A 89 7.67 -14.40 1.63
CA THR A 89 9.10 -14.45 1.28
C THR A 89 9.70 -13.06 1.01
N PHE A 90 8.88 -12.08 0.63
CA PHE A 90 9.30 -10.69 0.44
C PHE A 90 9.22 -9.86 1.72
N THR A 91 8.27 -10.14 2.61
CA THR A 91 7.98 -9.31 3.79
C THR A 91 8.72 -9.76 5.05
N ASP A 92 8.78 -11.07 5.32
CA ASP A 92 9.33 -11.63 6.55
C ASP A 92 10.80 -11.24 6.82
N PRO A 93 11.71 -11.21 5.81
CA PRO A 93 13.10 -10.81 6.07
C PRO A 93 13.30 -9.30 6.23
N VAL A 94 12.28 -8.47 5.92
CA VAL A 94 12.44 -6.99 5.82
C VAL A 94 12.90 -6.39 7.13
N ALA A 95 12.28 -6.76 8.26
CA ALA A 95 12.58 -6.16 9.56
C ALA A 95 14.05 -6.37 9.95
N ALA A 96 14.47 -7.64 10.02
CA ALA A 96 15.84 -8.01 10.36
C ALA A 96 16.87 -7.45 9.37
N ARG A 97 16.58 -7.49 8.06
CA ARG A 97 17.48 -6.93 7.03
C ARG A 97 17.61 -5.41 7.14
N SER A 98 16.50 -4.71 7.37
CA SER A 98 16.47 -3.24 7.49
C SER A 98 17.25 -2.78 8.71
N GLU A 99 17.00 -3.41 9.85
CA GLU A 99 17.71 -3.12 11.11
C GLU A 99 19.21 -3.42 10.99
N LYS A 100 19.58 -4.63 10.55
CA LYS A 100 20.98 -5.01 10.33
C LYS A 100 21.67 -4.05 9.37
N GLY A 101 20.99 -3.65 8.30
CA GLY A 101 21.55 -2.73 7.31
C GLY A 101 21.70 -1.29 7.81
N LEU A 102 20.92 -0.85 8.81
CA LEU A 102 21.08 0.45 9.46
C LEU A 102 22.22 0.39 10.49
N ALA A 103 22.23 -0.65 11.32
CA ALA A 103 23.31 -0.89 12.29
C ALA A 103 24.68 -1.02 11.60
N ALA A 104 24.76 -1.76 10.48
CA ALA A 104 25.99 -1.89 9.69
C ALA A 104 26.46 -0.57 9.05
N ALA A 105 25.56 0.41 8.88
CA ALA A 105 25.94 1.76 8.46
C ALA A 105 26.46 2.63 9.61
N GLY A 106 26.49 2.12 10.84
CA GLY A 106 26.86 2.86 12.04
C GLY A 106 25.76 3.80 12.54
N ILE A 107 24.50 3.51 12.21
CA ILE A 107 23.33 4.22 12.74
C ILE A 107 22.86 3.49 13.99
N GLU A 108 22.64 4.22 15.08
CA GLU A 108 22.13 3.62 16.31
C GLU A 108 20.62 3.31 16.15
N THR A 109 20.26 2.04 16.30
CA THR A 109 18.88 1.55 16.14
C THR A 109 18.21 1.42 17.50
N LEU A 110 17.10 2.12 17.70
CA LEU A 110 16.32 2.13 18.93
C LEU A 110 14.94 1.53 18.69
N HIS A 111 14.43 0.79 19.67
CA HIS A 111 13.11 0.17 19.62
C HIS A 111 12.22 0.77 20.69
N GLY A 112 11.06 1.28 20.29
CA GLY A 112 10.06 1.83 21.20
C GLY A 112 9.34 3.06 20.65
N HIS A 113 8.35 3.52 21.41
CA HIS A 113 7.60 4.72 21.05
C HIS A 113 8.36 5.97 21.48
N ALA A 114 8.79 6.77 20.51
CA ALA A 114 9.38 8.08 20.78
C ALA A 114 8.33 9.09 21.23
N ARG A 115 8.65 9.90 22.24
CA ARG A 115 7.84 11.07 22.64
C ARG A 115 8.77 12.25 22.90
N PHE A 116 8.43 13.43 22.39
CA PHE A 116 9.17 14.65 22.74
C PHE A 116 9.05 14.91 24.23
N VAL A 117 10.17 15.26 24.85
CA VAL A 117 10.20 15.78 26.24
C VAL A 117 10.42 17.28 26.25
N ASP A 118 11.08 17.81 25.21
CA ASP A 118 11.28 19.22 24.94
C ASP A 118 11.52 19.42 23.42
N GLY A 119 12.01 20.59 22.99
CA GLY A 119 12.25 20.90 21.57
C GLY A 119 13.42 20.16 20.90
N HIS A 120 14.32 19.54 21.66
CA HIS A 120 15.55 18.90 21.17
C HIS A 120 15.78 17.49 21.71
N SER A 121 14.86 16.97 22.52
CA SER A 121 15.01 15.69 23.19
C SER A 121 13.77 14.82 23.04
N ILE A 122 13.99 13.51 22.90
CA ILE A 122 12.94 12.51 22.92
C ILE A 122 13.21 11.46 23.99
N ARG A 123 12.13 10.89 24.51
CA ARG A 123 12.13 9.69 25.35
C ARG A 123 11.74 8.48 24.52
N VAL A 124 12.50 7.39 24.65
CA VAL A 124 12.24 6.06 24.07
C VAL A 124 12.37 5.04 25.19
N GLY A 125 11.24 4.50 25.67
CA GLY A 125 11.22 3.72 26.91
C GLY A 125 11.67 4.57 28.10
N GLU A 126 12.68 4.10 28.83
CA GLU A 126 13.29 4.83 29.96
C GLU A 126 14.41 5.80 29.53
N ARG A 127 14.90 5.67 28.29
CA ARG A 127 16.05 6.43 27.81
C ARG A 127 15.60 7.78 27.26
N VAL A 128 16.25 8.86 27.70
CA VAL A 128 16.15 10.19 27.09
C VAL A 128 17.40 10.43 26.26
N ILE A 129 17.22 10.92 25.03
CA ILE A 129 18.30 11.27 24.10
C ILE A 129 18.00 12.61 23.45
N SER A 130 19.06 13.35 23.11
CA SER A 130 18.95 14.69 22.54
C SER A 130 19.65 14.76 21.20
N ALA A 131 19.18 15.65 20.32
CA ALA A 131 19.83 15.91 19.05
C ALA A 131 19.72 17.37 18.60
N ARG A 132 20.67 17.76 17.76
CA ARG A 132 20.63 19.06 17.05
C ARG A 132 19.44 19.14 16.10
N HIS A 133 19.15 18.03 15.42
CA HIS A 133 18.04 17.92 14.48
C HIS A 133 17.18 16.69 14.78
N ILE A 134 15.86 16.83 14.62
CA ILE A 134 14.90 15.73 14.77
C ILE A 134 14.06 15.66 13.50
N HIS A 135 14.12 14.52 12.80
CA HIS A 135 13.33 14.25 11.60
C HIS A 135 12.15 13.33 11.93
N ILE A 136 10.93 13.86 11.80
CA ILE A 136 9.70 13.10 12.05
C ILE A 136 9.25 12.43 10.75
N ALA A 137 9.35 11.10 10.71
CA ALA A 137 9.02 10.25 9.57
C ALA A 137 8.13 9.06 9.99
N THR A 138 7.16 9.30 10.87
CA THR A 138 6.31 8.29 11.51
C THR A 138 5.30 7.63 10.57
N GLY A 139 5.10 8.18 9.37
CA GLY A 139 4.15 7.66 8.38
C GLY A 139 2.69 7.87 8.80
N ALA A 140 1.82 6.97 8.34
CA ALA A 140 0.39 7.01 8.59
C ALA A 140 -0.15 5.61 8.90
N MET A 141 -1.38 5.55 9.40
CA MET A 141 -2.13 4.33 9.68
C MET A 141 -3.56 4.43 9.14
N PRO A 142 -4.24 3.30 8.88
CA PRO A 142 -5.66 3.32 8.50
C PRO A 142 -6.49 4.11 9.50
N ALA A 143 -7.38 4.97 8.99
CA ALA A 143 -8.23 5.81 9.83
C ALA A 143 -9.33 4.98 10.51
N ALA A 144 -9.62 5.27 11.77
CA ALA A 144 -10.84 4.79 12.42
C ALA A 144 -12.05 5.51 11.83
N LEU A 145 -13.11 4.77 11.50
CA LEU A 145 -14.31 5.32 10.89
C LEU A 145 -15.30 5.85 11.94
N ARG A 146 -15.17 5.37 13.19
CA ARG A 146 -15.97 5.78 14.35
C ARG A 146 -17.47 5.68 14.09
N MET A 147 -17.87 4.63 13.39
CA MET A 147 -19.26 4.32 13.11
C MET A 147 -19.62 2.93 13.66
N PRO A 148 -20.87 2.69 14.09
CA PRO A 148 -21.32 1.35 14.45
C PRO A 148 -21.08 0.36 13.30
N GLY A 149 -20.47 -0.80 13.60
CA GLY A 149 -20.14 -1.82 12.62
C GLY A 149 -18.77 -1.67 11.95
N GLU A 150 -17.92 -0.70 12.36
CA GLU A 150 -16.56 -0.56 11.80
C GLU A 150 -15.69 -1.79 12.07
N GLU A 151 -15.94 -2.50 13.16
CA GLU A 151 -15.26 -3.74 13.55
C GLU A 151 -15.49 -4.90 12.59
N LEU A 152 -16.52 -4.80 11.74
CA LEU A 152 -16.83 -5.77 10.69
C LEU A 152 -16.01 -5.55 9.41
N LEU A 153 -15.28 -4.42 9.32
CA LEU A 153 -14.47 -4.05 8.17
C LEU A 153 -13.03 -4.54 8.32
N THR A 154 -12.39 -4.77 7.18
CA THR A 154 -10.97 -5.16 7.11
C THR A 154 -10.14 -3.97 6.67
N SER A 155 -9.10 -3.62 7.43
CA SER A 155 -8.12 -2.61 7.04
C SER A 155 -7.12 -3.14 6.00
N SER A 156 -6.35 -2.26 5.36
CA SER A 156 -5.27 -2.69 4.46
C SER A 156 -4.24 -3.58 5.15
N ASP A 157 -3.89 -3.25 6.40
CA ASP A 157 -2.92 -4.01 7.20
C ASP A 157 -3.44 -5.45 7.42
N GLN A 158 -4.73 -5.60 7.73
CA GLN A 158 -5.37 -6.90 7.92
C GLN A 158 -5.54 -7.66 6.60
N PHE A 159 -5.98 -6.98 5.53
CA PHE A 159 -6.20 -7.61 4.22
C PHE A 159 -4.92 -8.25 3.68
N LEU A 160 -3.79 -7.54 3.83
CA LEU A 160 -2.51 -8.04 3.36
C LEU A 160 -2.03 -9.26 4.16
N GLU A 161 -2.54 -9.52 5.37
CA GLU A 161 -2.19 -10.67 6.20
C GLU A 161 -3.16 -11.86 6.12
N LEU A 162 -4.21 -11.78 5.29
CA LEU A 162 -5.16 -12.88 5.11
C LEU A 162 -4.45 -14.14 4.58
N THR A 163 -4.60 -15.26 5.30
CA THR A 163 -4.07 -16.57 4.90
C THR A 163 -5.02 -17.36 4.01
N GLU A 164 -6.31 -16.98 4.00
CA GLU A 164 -7.35 -17.61 3.21
C GLU A 164 -8.11 -16.57 2.39
N ARG A 165 -8.57 -16.97 1.21
CA ARG A 165 -9.38 -16.10 0.37
C ARG A 165 -10.76 -15.94 0.99
N GLN A 166 -11.06 -14.75 1.49
CA GLN A 166 -12.41 -14.34 1.82
C GLN A 166 -13.28 -14.50 0.57
N ARG A 167 -14.21 -15.46 0.57
CA ARG A 167 -15.19 -15.59 -0.51
C ARG A 167 -16.22 -14.46 -0.36
N PRO A 168 -16.73 -13.88 -1.46
CA PRO A 168 -17.65 -12.76 -1.41
C PRO A 168 -19.07 -13.08 -0.87
N SER A 169 -19.26 -14.11 -0.04
CA SER A 169 -20.54 -14.33 0.65
C SER A 169 -20.93 -13.15 1.56
N THR A 170 -19.97 -12.31 1.94
CA THR A 170 -20.14 -11.06 2.70
C THR A 170 -20.18 -9.80 1.81
N TRP A 171 -19.76 -9.88 0.54
CA TRP A 171 -20.08 -8.88 -0.48
C TRP A 171 -21.43 -9.19 -1.14
N ARG A 172 -22.41 -9.64 -0.35
CA ARG A 172 -23.78 -9.26 -0.70
C ARG A 172 -23.72 -7.75 -0.75
N SER A 173 -24.06 -7.19 -1.89
CA SER A 173 -24.49 -5.80 -1.95
C SER A 173 -25.38 -5.58 -0.73
N ALA A 174 -24.83 -4.92 0.29
CA ALA A 174 -25.64 -4.09 1.13
C ALA A 174 -26.11 -2.97 0.20
N THR A 175 -27.01 -3.30 -0.73
CA THR A 175 -28.15 -2.43 -0.94
C THR A 175 -28.64 -2.21 0.46
N CYS A 176 -28.29 -1.06 1.01
CA CYS A 176 -28.98 -0.50 2.14
C CYS A 176 -30.45 -0.56 1.74
N ARG A 177 -31.15 -1.64 2.12
CA ARG A 177 -32.60 -1.59 2.18
C ARG A 177 -32.81 -0.57 3.26
N MET A 178 -32.97 0.69 2.83
CA MET A 178 -33.71 1.66 3.60
C MET A 178 -35.00 0.94 3.96
N GLY A 179 -35.01 0.36 5.17
CA GLY A 179 -36.20 -0.26 5.72
C GLY A 179 -37.31 0.78 5.61
N ASN A 180 -38.53 0.33 5.34
CA ASN A 180 -39.69 1.18 5.12
C ASN A 180 -40.11 2.00 6.36
N HIS A 181 -39.21 2.22 7.31
CA HIS A 181 -39.32 3.19 8.36
C HIS A 181 -39.18 4.59 7.74
N ARG A 182 -40.32 5.23 7.49
CA ARG A 182 -40.40 6.67 7.35
C ARG A 182 -39.57 7.30 8.49
N PRO A 183 -38.48 8.01 8.21
CA PRO A 183 -37.80 8.76 9.26
C PRO A 183 -38.78 9.82 9.77
N ARG A 184 -39.17 9.74 11.04
CA ARG A 184 -39.80 10.87 11.72
C ARG A 184 -38.78 12.01 11.66
N GLN A 185 -39.13 13.09 10.98
CA GLN A 185 -38.24 14.23 10.85
C GLN A 185 -38.00 14.85 12.24
N PRO A 186 -36.74 15.09 12.64
CA PRO A 186 -36.44 15.95 13.77
C PRO A 186 -36.87 17.39 13.47
N SER A 187 -37.59 18.02 14.39
CA SER A 187 -38.27 19.31 14.25
C SER A 187 -37.36 20.55 14.09
N TRP A 188 -36.07 20.38 13.78
CA TRP A 188 -35.07 21.45 13.88
C TRP A 188 -34.33 21.76 12.56
N LEU A 189 -34.76 21.22 11.41
CA LEU A 189 -34.16 21.54 10.11
C LEU A 189 -34.85 22.73 9.41
N PRO A 190 -34.12 23.79 9.00
CA PRO A 190 -34.68 24.90 8.26
C PRO A 190 -35.12 24.51 6.84
N ARG A 191 -36.23 25.10 6.36
CA ARG A 191 -37.00 24.74 5.14
C ARG A 191 -36.26 24.78 3.79
N ARG A 192 -34.95 25.06 3.74
CA ARG A 192 -34.19 25.24 2.48
C ARG A 192 -33.56 23.98 1.90
N CYS A 193 -33.65 22.84 2.59
CA CYS A 193 -33.18 21.54 2.09
C CYS A 193 -34.37 20.61 1.82
N GLN A 194 -35.13 20.88 0.76
CA GLN A 194 -36.02 19.88 0.15
C GLN A 194 -35.37 19.40 -1.16
N PRO A 195 -35.19 18.08 -1.38
CA PRO A 195 -34.67 17.59 -2.64
C PRO A 195 -35.73 17.76 -3.74
N ALA A 196 -35.41 18.59 -4.74
CA ALA A 196 -36.17 18.62 -5.99
C ALA A 196 -36.08 17.25 -6.67
N ALA A 197 -37.23 16.70 -7.09
CA ALA A 197 -37.27 15.49 -7.90
C ALA A 197 -36.48 15.73 -9.19
N ARG A 198 -35.38 15.00 -9.39
CA ARG A 198 -34.63 15.02 -10.65
C ARG A 198 -35.02 13.80 -11.46
N GLU A 199 -35.64 14.05 -12.60
CA GLU A 199 -35.86 13.10 -13.69
C GLU A 199 -34.52 12.51 -14.16
N ALA A 200 -34.54 11.24 -14.57
CA ALA A 200 -33.37 10.55 -15.09
C ALA A 200 -32.98 11.11 -16.48
N PRO A 201 -31.69 11.37 -16.77
CA PRO A 201 -31.28 11.78 -18.09
C PRO A 201 -31.35 10.61 -19.09
N PRO A 202 -31.69 10.85 -20.37
CA PRO A 202 -31.73 9.80 -21.39
C PRO A 202 -30.33 9.29 -21.75
N PRO A 203 -30.21 8.06 -22.30
CA PRO A 203 -28.93 7.41 -22.55
C PRO A 203 -28.14 8.10 -23.67
N VAL A 204 -26.88 8.41 -23.38
CA VAL A 204 -25.91 8.94 -24.34
C VAL A 204 -25.43 7.80 -25.25
N ARG A 205 -25.66 7.92 -26.56
CA ARG A 205 -25.01 7.10 -27.59
C ARG A 205 -23.55 7.54 -27.73
N VAL A 206 -22.60 6.62 -27.55
CA VAL A 206 -21.20 6.83 -27.91
C VAL A 206 -20.97 6.24 -29.29
N SER A 207 -20.75 7.11 -30.27
CA SER A 207 -20.36 6.77 -31.64
C SER A 207 -18.91 6.27 -31.70
N SER A 208 -18.70 5.29 -32.57
CA SER A 208 -17.42 4.66 -32.92
C SER A 208 -16.30 5.67 -33.22
N PHE A 209 -15.13 5.45 -32.62
CA PHE A 209 -13.85 5.93 -33.16
C PHE A 209 -13.04 4.72 -33.62
N SER A 210 -13.01 4.52 -34.93
CA SER A 210 -12.11 3.61 -35.61
C SER A 210 -10.77 4.33 -35.75
N SER A 211 -9.75 3.90 -35.00
CA SER A 211 -8.37 4.29 -35.27
C SER A 211 -7.73 3.22 -36.14
N CYS A 212 -7.53 3.58 -37.40
CA CYS A 212 -6.70 2.85 -38.37
C CYS A 212 -5.31 2.60 -37.78
N VAL A 213 -4.91 1.34 -37.69
CA VAL A 213 -3.50 0.94 -37.57
C VAL A 213 -3.05 0.56 -38.97
N THR A 214 -2.27 1.43 -39.60
CA THR A 214 -1.64 1.17 -40.89
C THR A 214 -0.44 0.26 -40.66
N PHE A 215 -0.51 -1.00 -41.08
CA PHE A 215 0.65 -1.87 -41.21
C PHE A 215 1.40 -1.48 -42.50
N SER A 216 2.62 -0.95 -42.37
CA SER A 216 3.54 -0.86 -43.50
C SER A 216 4.28 -2.19 -43.65
N PHE A 217 3.98 -2.92 -44.72
CA PHE A 217 4.79 -4.04 -45.19
C PHE A 217 6.09 -3.49 -45.79
N GLY A 218 7.20 -3.65 -45.09
CA GLY A 218 8.54 -3.45 -45.65
C GLY A 218 8.94 -4.66 -46.46
N ALA A 219 8.69 -4.63 -47.76
CA ALA A 219 9.33 -5.52 -48.72
C ALA A 219 10.78 -5.04 -48.93
N ALA A 220 11.75 -5.91 -48.63
CA ALA A 220 13.11 -5.79 -49.15
C ALA A 220 13.56 -7.18 -49.61
N ALA A 221 13.40 -7.42 -50.91
CA ALA A 221 14.06 -8.48 -51.62
C ALA A 221 15.49 -8.04 -51.96
N HIS A 222 16.48 -8.91 -51.77
CA HIS A 222 17.66 -9.04 -52.63
C HIS A 222 18.41 -10.35 -52.32
N PRO A 223 19.22 -10.89 -53.26
CA PRO A 223 19.10 -12.27 -53.70
C PRO A 223 20.27 -13.17 -53.28
N LEU A 224 19.96 -14.47 -53.36
CA LEU A 224 20.80 -15.66 -53.52
C LEU A 224 22.31 -15.44 -53.75
N HIS A 225 23.12 -16.03 -52.87
CA HIS A 225 24.33 -16.75 -53.23
C HIS A 225 24.49 -17.98 -52.33
N ASN A 226 24.33 -19.16 -52.91
CA ASN A 226 24.84 -20.42 -52.36
C ASN A 226 25.75 -21.05 -53.41
N GLN A 227 27.00 -21.31 -53.01
CA GLN A 227 27.90 -22.27 -53.64
C GLN A 227 28.59 -23.02 -52.50
N ALA A 228 28.03 -24.16 -52.12
CA ALA A 228 28.66 -25.47 -51.96
C ALA A 228 27.60 -26.47 -51.46
#